data_AF-A0A4Y8JLW1-F1
#
_entry.id   AF-A0A4Y8JLW1-F1
#
_cell.length_a   1.000
_cell.length_b   1.000
_cell.length_c   1.000
_cell.angle_alpha   90.00
_cell.angle_beta   90.00
_cell.angle_gamma   90.00
#
_symmetry.space_group_name_H-M   'P 1'
#
loop_
_entity.id
_entity.type
_entity.pdbx_description
1 polymer ?
#
loop_
_entity_poly.entity_id
_entity_poly.type
_entity_poly.pdbx_seq_one_letter_code
_entity_poly.pdbx_strand_id
1 'polypeptide(L)'
;MATDFTIQRSNTVRLTKPQVDLVRNPPAPSLEELLWQPFRDHVARLSGAPGEPVSAIESAGAGTRVRYQDGVIYKRADGGTAWVHGVIGDRYEQLGGASSWLGMPLTDEMAFGDDGGRVSAFERGAIYFWGDVGAIELNDIVVQYTGLMCFGETDQDQSSDSDEPYVVLGVTSPSTTSESRSKIYEDVDAGESRPDFLEIFRGKPSGLSLAVVLMEHDLGDPDAYKAEVTKFVDESFNAAAAAATQVPYVGPVLAAIVPILKKPTADFLNATLGTGDDHLGSAVITLTPKQLVVLAARTPTSSFKGLTYKVETPVLGSSEGATYKIYVTLGTA
;
A
#
# COMPACT_ATOMS: atom_id res chain seq x y z
N MET A 1 42.88 86.99 -23.36
CA MET A 1 42.61 88.33 -22.79
C MET A 1 41.19 88.70 -23.16
N ALA A 2 40.32 88.87 -22.15
CA ALA A 2 38.95 89.44 -22.17
C ALA A 2 37.94 88.80 -23.17
N THR A 3 36.65 88.62 -22.89
CA THR A 3 35.73 89.49 -22.16
C THR A 3 34.43 88.74 -21.83
N ASP A 4 33.78 89.21 -20.76
CA ASP A 4 32.34 89.21 -20.44
C ASP A 4 31.50 87.93 -20.21
N PHE A 5 31.01 87.87 -18.97
CA PHE A 5 30.00 86.97 -18.45
C PHE A 5 28.59 87.42 -18.90
N THR A 6 27.88 86.57 -19.65
CA THR A 6 26.46 86.74 -19.94
C THR A 6 25.62 86.04 -18.86
N ILE A 7 24.72 86.78 -18.21
CA ILE A 7 23.76 86.25 -17.22
C ILE A 7 22.68 85.44 -17.95
N GLN A 8 22.59 84.13 -17.69
CA GLN A 8 21.48 83.30 -18.17
C GLN A 8 20.21 83.48 -17.32
N ARG A 9 19.08 83.64 -18.01
CA ARG A 9 17.74 83.76 -17.41
C ARG A 9 17.30 82.42 -16.82
N SER A 10 16.66 82.50 -15.65
CA SER A 10 16.05 81.40 -14.91
C SER A 10 15.03 80.61 -15.75
N ASN A 11 15.24 79.30 -15.87
CA ASN A 11 14.24 78.37 -16.39
C ASN A 11 13.18 78.11 -15.32
N THR A 12 11.94 78.52 -15.57
CA THR A 12 10.78 78.13 -14.76
C THR A 12 10.42 76.68 -15.07
N VAL A 13 10.75 75.76 -14.17
CA VAL A 13 10.33 74.35 -14.24
C VAL A 13 8.84 74.27 -13.89
N ARG A 14 7.96 74.00 -14.87
CA ARG A 14 6.58 73.60 -14.58
C ARG A 14 6.59 72.15 -14.06
N LEU A 15 6.36 71.98 -12.76
CA LEU A 15 6.09 70.68 -12.16
C LEU A 15 4.68 70.22 -12.59
N THR A 16 4.60 69.33 -13.58
CA THR A 16 3.39 68.53 -13.80
C THR A 16 3.26 67.56 -12.64
N LYS A 17 2.19 67.70 -11.83
CA LYS A 17 1.83 66.70 -10.82
C LYS A 17 1.69 65.33 -11.53
N PRO A 18 2.30 64.25 -11.03
CA PRO A 18 2.00 62.92 -11.55
C PRO A 18 0.51 62.64 -11.28
N GLN A 19 -0.24 62.31 -12.32
CA GLN A 19 -1.55 61.68 -12.18
C GLN A 19 -1.27 60.30 -11.57
N VAL A 20 -1.63 60.13 -10.30
CA VAL A 20 -1.72 58.80 -9.69
C VAL A 20 -2.94 58.17 -10.34
N ASP A 21 -2.73 57.31 -11.35
CA ASP A 21 -3.76 56.37 -11.77
C ASP A 21 -4.07 55.52 -10.54
N LEU A 22 -5.18 55.83 -9.89
CA LEU A 22 -5.79 54.94 -8.91
C LEU A 22 -6.15 53.68 -9.70
N VAL A 23 -5.25 52.71 -9.73
CA VAL A 23 -5.57 51.34 -10.12
C VAL A 23 -6.73 50.96 -9.22
N ARG A 24 -7.95 50.99 -9.78
CA ARG A 24 -9.14 50.57 -9.06
C ARG A 24 -8.89 49.11 -8.75
N ASN A 25 -8.67 48.80 -7.47
CA ASN A 25 -8.68 47.41 -7.04
C ASN A 25 -9.96 46.80 -7.59
N PRO A 26 -9.90 45.63 -8.25
CA PRO A 26 -11.10 44.97 -8.71
C PRO A 26 -12.07 44.81 -7.53
N PRO A 27 -13.39 44.90 -7.76
CA PRO A 27 -14.36 44.67 -6.71
C PRO A 27 -14.09 43.31 -6.07
N ALA A 28 -14.29 43.22 -4.75
CA ALA A 28 -14.19 41.94 -4.05
C ALA A 28 -15.15 40.91 -4.70
N PRO A 29 -14.74 39.64 -4.81
CA PRO A 29 -15.58 38.61 -5.38
C PRO A 29 -16.87 38.46 -4.57
N SER A 30 -17.96 38.16 -5.27
CA SER A 30 -19.25 37.80 -4.69
C SER A 30 -19.17 36.49 -3.90
N LEU A 31 -20.15 36.26 -3.01
CA LEU A 31 -20.24 35.00 -2.26
C LEU A 31 -20.37 33.79 -3.19
N GLU A 32 -21.11 33.92 -4.29
CA GLU A 32 -21.26 32.86 -5.28
C GLU A 32 -19.92 32.54 -5.95
N GLU A 33 -19.16 33.55 -6.38
CA GLU A 33 -17.82 33.36 -6.96
C GLU A 33 -16.89 32.64 -5.98
N LEU A 34 -16.91 33.04 -4.69
CA LEU A 34 -16.11 32.39 -3.64
C LEU A 34 -16.52 30.93 -3.39
N LEU A 35 -17.80 30.59 -3.50
CA LEU A 35 -18.28 29.20 -3.35
C LEU A 35 -17.83 28.31 -4.50
N TRP A 36 -17.86 28.83 -5.73
CA TRP A 36 -17.44 28.12 -6.94
C TRP A 36 -15.93 28.03 -7.13
N GLN A 37 -15.16 28.95 -6.54
CA GLN A 37 -13.72 29.08 -6.76
C GLN A 37 -12.94 27.76 -6.61
N PRO A 38 -13.13 26.95 -5.53
CA PRO A 38 -12.36 25.72 -5.36
C PRO A 38 -12.60 24.68 -6.46
N PHE A 39 -13.83 24.63 -6.99
CA PHE A 39 -14.16 23.73 -8.09
C PHE A 39 -13.53 24.22 -9.41
N ARG A 40 -13.59 25.53 -9.69
CA ARG A 40 -12.95 26.12 -10.88
C ARG A 40 -11.43 25.96 -10.85
N ASP A 41 -10.81 26.19 -9.70
CA ASP A 41 -9.37 26.01 -9.50
C ASP A 41 -8.96 24.56 -9.73
N HIS A 42 -9.77 23.62 -9.24
CA HIS A 42 -9.53 22.20 -9.42
C HIS A 42 -9.65 21.79 -10.90
N VAL A 43 -10.70 22.23 -11.60
CA VAL A 43 -10.85 22.01 -13.06
C VAL A 43 -9.66 22.58 -13.82
N ALA A 44 -9.21 23.79 -13.47
CA ALA A 44 -8.05 24.42 -14.09
C ALA A 44 -6.75 23.62 -13.86
N ARG A 45 -6.55 23.09 -12.64
CA ARG A 45 -5.42 22.19 -12.32
C ARG A 45 -5.43 20.91 -13.18
N LEU A 46 -6.61 20.43 -13.53
CA LEU A 46 -6.81 19.27 -14.40
C LEU A 46 -6.87 19.63 -15.89
N SER A 47 -6.48 20.85 -16.27
CA SER A 47 -6.49 21.32 -17.66
C SER A 47 -7.87 21.18 -18.35
N GLY A 48 -8.96 21.30 -17.58
CA GLY A 48 -10.32 21.19 -18.09
C GLY A 48 -10.83 19.76 -18.29
N ALA A 49 -10.08 18.73 -17.88
CA ALA A 49 -10.47 17.33 -18.07
C ALA A 49 -11.88 16.95 -17.54
N PRO A 50 -12.38 17.51 -16.41
CA PRO A 50 -13.75 17.25 -15.98
C PRO A 50 -14.85 17.74 -16.94
N GLY A 51 -14.55 18.72 -17.80
CA GLY A 51 -15.52 19.40 -18.66
C GLY A 51 -16.34 20.47 -17.96
N GLU A 52 -17.52 20.79 -18.50
CA GLU A 52 -18.43 21.80 -17.94
C GLU A 52 -19.25 21.24 -16.77
N PRO A 53 -19.62 22.07 -15.78
CA PRO A 53 -20.50 21.66 -14.69
C PRO A 53 -21.91 21.35 -15.22
N VAL A 54 -22.49 20.25 -14.77
CA VAL A 54 -23.86 19.79 -15.12
C VAL A 54 -24.81 19.80 -13.92
N SER A 55 -24.36 20.30 -12.77
CA SER A 55 -25.19 20.54 -11.59
C SER A 55 -24.83 21.86 -10.92
N ALA A 56 -25.72 22.34 -10.05
CA ALA A 56 -25.34 23.31 -9.03
C ALA A 56 -24.40 22.65 -7.98
N ILE A 57 -23.90 23.45 -7.04
CA ILE A 57 -23.23 22.92 -5.85
C ILE A 57 -24.26 22.19 -4.98
N GLU A 58 -23.96 20.95 -4.64
CA GLU A 58 -24.81 20.07 -3.84
C GLU A 58 -24.12 19.69 -2.54
N SER A 59 -24.90 19.41 -1.50
CA SER A 59 -24.38 18.73 -0.31
C SER A 59 -24.02 17.28 -0.62
N ALA A 60 -22.91 16.80 -0.06
CA ALA A 60 -22.49 15.41 -0.18
C ALA A 60 -21.68 15.00 1.05
N GLY A 61 -22.17 14.04 1.82
CA GLY A 61 -21.53 13.63 3.08
C GLY A 61 -21.28 14.82 3.99
N ALA A 62 -20.04 14.94 4.47
CA ALA A 62 -19.58 16.06 5.31
C ALA A 62 -19.15 17.32 4.52
N GLY A 63 -19.32 17.31 3.19
CA GLY A 63 -18.88 18.41 2.32
C GLY A 63 -19.88 18.73 1.22
N THR A 64 -19.34 19.15 0.08
CA THR A 64 -20.12 19.53 -1.09
C THR A 64 -19.56 18.88 -2.35
N ARG A 65 -20.36 18.83 -3.41
CA ARG A 65 -19.93 18.33 -4.72
C ARG A 65 -20.53 19.12 -5.86
N VAL A 66 -19.90 19.02 -7.02
CA VAL A 66 -20.45 19.46 -8.31
C VAL A 66 -20.25 18.30 -9.29
N ARG A 67 -21.31 17.94 -10.02
CA ARG A 67 -21.21 17.03 -11.16
C ARG A 67 -20.74 17.80 -12.38
N TYR A 68 -19.81 17.19 -13.09
CA TYR A 68 -19.27 17.62 -14.36
C TYR A 68 -19.62 16.59 -15.43
N GLN A 69 -19.34 16.91 -16.69
CA GLN A 69 -19.56 15.99 -17.81
C GLN A 69 -18.83 14.66 -17.58
N ASP A 70 -17.57 14.73 -17.12
CA ASP A 70 -16.71 13.57 -16.93
C ASP A 70 -16.45 13.29 -15.44
N GLY A 71 -17.49 13.19 -14.62
CA GLY A 71 -17.39 12.77 -13.22
C GLY A 71 -17.75 13.87 -12.22
N VAL A 72 -17.20 13.80 -11.02
CA VAL A 72 -17.66 14.61 -9.88
C VAL A 72 -16.49 15.18 -9.13
N ILE A 73 -16.46 16.50 -8.93
CA ILE A 73 -15.51 17.12 -8.01
C ILE A 73 -16.20 17.27 -6.67
N TYR A 74 -15.56 16.71 -5.65
CA TYR A 74 -15.94 16.83 -4.25
C TYR A 74 -15.07 17.87 -3.57
N LYS A 75 -15.66 18.60 -2.63
CA LYS A 75 -14.98 19.54 -1.74
C LYS A 75 -15.28 19.17 -0.28
N ARG A 76 -14.23 18.86 0.47
CA ARG A 76 -14.26 18.58 1.91
C ARG A 76 -14.38 19.88 2.72
N ALA A 77 -14.77 19.74 3.99
CA ALA A 77 -14.90 20.86 4.91
C ALA A 77 -13.57 21.60 5.18
N ASP A 78 -12.43 20.89 5.08
CA ASP A 78 -11.08 21.47 5.20
C ASP A 78 -10.63 22.22 3.93
N GLY A 79 -11.47 22.29 2.90
CA GLY A 79 -11.17 22.92 1.62
C GLY A 79 -10.47 22.02 0.60
N GLY A 80 -10.09 20.80 0.99
CA GLY A 80 -9.54 19.81 0.06
C GLY A 80 -10.54 19.44 -1.02
N THR A 81 -10.06 19.26 -2.26
CA THR A 81 -10.89 18.90 -3.41
C THR A 81 -10.34 17.67 -4.13
N ALA A 82 -11.22 16.83 -4.65
CA ALA A 82 -10.87 15.60 -5.36
C ALA A 82 -11.86 15.34 -6.50
N TRP A 83 -11.34 15.02 -7.69
CA TRP A 83 -12.13 14.58 -8.84
C TRP A 83 -12.21 13.06 -8.87
N VAL A 84 -13.44 12.54 -8.76
CA VAL A 84 -13.74 11.12 -8.84
C VAL A 84 -14.53 10.86 -10.12
N HIS A 85 -14.02 9.98 -10.97
CA HIS A 85 -14.55 9.76 -12.31
C HIS A 85 -14.35 8.30 -12.77
N GLY A 86 -14.86 8.00 -13.97
CA GLY A 86 -14.71 6.67 -14.60
C GLY A 86 -15.19 5.52 -13.72
N VAL A 87 -14.55 4.37 -13.85
CA VAL A 87 -14.96 3.12 -13.17
C VAL A 87 -14.85 3.24 -11.64
N ILE A 88 -13.87 4.00 -11.14
CA ILE A 88 -13.74 4.29 -9.70
C ILE A 88 -14.93 5.13 -9.22
N GLY A 89 -15.29 6.18 -9.96
CA GLY A 89 -16.46 7.02 -9.67
C GLY A 89 -17.77 6.26 -9.71
N ASP A 90 -17.97 5.41 -10.71
CA ASP A 90 -19.15 4.55 -10.82
C ASP A 90 -19.26 3.63 -9.60
N ARG A 91 -18.14 3.01 -9.17
CA ARG A 91 -18.13 2.16 -7.97
C ARG A 91 -18.41 2.97 -6.72
N TYR A 92 -17.84 4.15 -6.60
CA TYR A 92 -18.05 5.03 -5.45
C TYR A 92 -19.51 5.46 -5.30
N GLU A 93 -20.17 5.87 -6.39
CA GLU A 93 -21.59 6.23 -6.35
C GLU A 93 -22.47 4.99 -6.06
N GLN A 94 -22.14 3.80 -6.58
CA GLN A 94 -22.85 2.55 -6.25
C GLN A 94 -22.80 2.23 -4.75
N LEU A 95 -21.72 2.60 -4.06
CA LEU A 95 -21.56 2.44 -2.62
C LEU A 95 -22.31 3.51 -1.81
N GLY A 96 -22.90 4.53 -2.46
CA GLY A 96 -23.56 5.67 -1.82
C GLY A 96 -22.69 6.94 -1.76
N GLY A 97 -21.59 7.00 -2.50
CA GLY A 97 -20.71 8.16 -2.62
C GLY A 97 -20.17 8.63 -1.28
N ALA A 98 -20.19 9.95 -1.05
CA ALA A 98 -19.72 10.56 0.20
C ALA A 98 -20.47 10.16 1.47
N SER A 99 -21.64 9.52 1.34
CA SER A 99 -22.40 8.97 2.46
C SER A 99 -22.05 7.51 2.76
N SER A 100 -21.23 6.88 1.91
CA SER A 100 -20.77 5.50 2.09
C SER A 100 -19.77 5.37 3.24
N TRP A 101 -19.43 4.12 3.57
CA TRP A 101 -18.40 3.83 4.55
C TRP A 101 -17.02 4.38 4.16
N LEU A 102 -16.75 4.65 2.88
CA LEU A 102 -15.47 5.24 2.45
C LEU A 102 -15.33 6.71 2.89
N GLY A 103 -16.45 7.44 3.05
CA GLY A 103 -16.44 8.87 3.36
C GLY A 103 -16.06 9.73 2.15
N MET A 104 -15.61 10.96 2.40
CA MET A 104 -15.23 11.92 1.35
C MET A 104 -13.97 11.45 0.59
N PRO A 105 -13.84 11.76 -0.70
CA PRO A 105 -12.61 11.51 -1.44
C PRO A 105 -11.49 12.44 -0.98
N LEU A 106 -10.27 11.91 -0.98
CA LEU A 106 -9.07 12.60 -0.55
C LEU A 106 -8.11 12.92 -1.70
N THR A 107 -8.18 12.15 -2.79
CA THR A 107 -7.32 12.32 -3.96
C THR A 107 -8.14 12.21 -5.24
N ASP A 108 -7.60 12.79 -6.31
CA ASP A 108 -7.98 12.43 -7.67
C ASP A 108 -7.60 10.96 -7.94
N GLU A 109 -7.96 10.43 -9.12
CA GLU A 109 -7.42 9.15 -9.59
C GLU A 109 -5.91 9.25 -9.84
N MET A 110 -5.15 8.31 -9.28
CA MET A 110 -3.68 8.23 -9.40
C MET A 110 -3.25 6.86 -9.92
N ALA A 111 -2.05 6.78 -10.49
CA ALA A 111 -1.43 5.51 -10.84
C ALA A 111 -1.14 4.66 -9.59
N PHE A 112 -1.34 3.35 -9.70
CA PHE A 112 -1.15 2.39 -8.61
C PHE A 112 -0.49 1.11 -9.13
N GLY A 113 0.75 0.85 -8.71
CA GLY A 113 1.57 -0.23 -9.28
C GLY A 113 2.10 0.09 -10.69
N ASP A 114 2.73 -0.88 -11.35
CA ASP A 114 3.25 -0.75 -12.72
C ASP A 114 2.40 -1.44 -13.80
N ASP A 115 1.39 -2.19 -13.39
CA ASP A 115 0.55 -3.04 -14.24
C ASP A 115 -0.72 -2.32 -14.74
N GLY A 116 -0.66 -0.99 -14.79
CA GLY A 116 -1.75 -0.13 -15.25
C GLY A 116 -2.84 0.12 -14.20
N GLY A 117 -2.62 -0.26 -12.93
CA GLY A 117 -3.55 -0.01 -11.85
C GLY A 117 -3.81 1.47 -11.58
N ARG A 118 -4.99 1.76 -11.02
CA ARG A 118 -5.45 3.10 -10.62
C ARG A 118 -6.03 3.06 -9.21
N VAL A 119 -5.96 4.18 -8.52
CA VAL A 119 -6.50 4.31 -7.16
C VAL A 119 -7.03 5.72 -6.91
N SER A 120 -8.12 5.82 -6.16
CA SER A 120 -8.49 7.04 -5.43
C SER A 120 -8.60 6.72 -3.94
N ALA A 121 -8.01 7.58 -3.11
CA ALA A 121 -8.10 7.47 -1.66
C ALA A 121 -9.32 8.23 -1.14
N PHE A 122 -9.93 7.71 -0.08
CA PHE A 122 -11.08 8.25 0.64
C PHE A 122 -10.77 8.26 2.14
N GLU A 123 -11.57 8.97 2.94
CA GLU A 123 -11.35 9.14 4.38
C GLU A 123 -11.10 7.84 5.15
N ARG A 124 -11.74 6.74 4.74
CA ARG A 124 -11.69 5.46 5.46
C ARG A 124 -11.31 4.27 4.59
N GLY A 125 -10.76 4.51 3.40
CA GLY A 125 -10.31 3.44 2.51
C GLY A 125 -9.92 3.93 1.14
N ALA A 126 -9.79 3.03 0.19
CA ALA A 126 -9.47 3.35 -1.20
C ALA A 126 -10.29 2.48 -2.14
N ILE A 127 -10.48 2.97 -3.37
CA ILE A 127 -10.99 2.16 -4.47
C ILE A 127 -9.84 1.95 -5.45
N TYR A 128 -9.51 0.68 -5.69
CA TYR A 128 -8.48 0.24 -6.60
C TYR A 128 -9.10 -0.28 -7.89
N PHE A 129 -8.47 -0.03 -9.03
CA PHE A 129 -8.98 -0.44 -10.33
C PHE A 129 -7.86 -0.98 -11.24
N TRP A 130 -8.16 -2.08 -11.93
CA TRP A 130 -7.40 -2.57 -13.09
C TRP A 130 -8.37 -2.93 -14.21
N GLY A 131 -7.97 -2.78 -15.47
CA GLY A 131 -8.86 -3.06 -16.61
C GLY A 131 -9.40 -4.50 -16.66
N ASP A 132 -8.63 -5.47 -16.17
CA ASP A 132 -8.98 -6.89 -16.15
C ASP A 132 -9.63 -7.36 -14.82
N VAL A 133 -9.57 -6.54 -13.77
CA VAL A 133 -10.18 -6.83 -12.47
C VAL A 133 -11.44 -6.01 -12.25
N GLY A 134 -11.50 -4.77 -12.71
CA GLY A 134 -12.51 -3.79 -12.31
C GLY A 134 -12.19 -3.15 -10.95
N ALA A 135 -13.15 -2.37 -10.43
CA ALA A 135 -12.98 -1.63 -9.19
C ALA A 135 -13.22 -2.51 -7.93
N ILE A 136 -12.41 -2.28 -6.89
CA ILE A 136 -12.50 -2.94 -5.59
C ILE A 136 -12.23 -1.91 -4.50
N GLU A 137 -13.19 -1.73 -3.59
CA GLU A 137 -13.05 -0.95 -2.38
C GLU A 137 -12.51 -1.80 -1.22
N LEU A 138 -11.51 -1.30 -0.49
CA LEU A 138 -11.10 -1.83 0.82
C LEU A 138 -10.32 -0.79 1.61
N ASN A 139 -10.18 -0.98 2.92
CA ASN A 139 -9.37 -0.11 3.76
C ASN A 139 -7.95 -0.68 3.92
N ASP A 140 -7.85 -1.72 4.73
CA ASP A 140 -6.62 -2.46 4.96
C ASP A 140 -6.84 -3.93 4.56
N ILE A 141 -5.73 -4.62 4.34
CA ILE A 141 -5.71 -6.08 4.26
C ILE A 141 -5.15 -6.65 5.56
N VAL A 142 -5.53 -7.89 5.86
CA VAL A 142 -4.92 -8.71 6.90
C VAL A 142 -4.32 -9.93 6.24
N VAL A 143 -3.08 -10.26 6.60
CA VAL A 143 -2.43 -11.51 6.22
C VAL A 143 -2.28 -12.35 7.49
N GLN A 144 -2.72 -13.60 7.42
CA GLN A 144 -2.68 -14.52 8.55
C GLN A 144 -2.02 -15.82 8.16
N TYR A 145 -1.04 -16.25 8.96
CA TYR A 145 -0.56 -17.62 8.92
C TYR A 145 -1.63 -18.54 9.52
N THR A 146 -1.88 -19.64 8.82
CA THR A 146 -3.01 -20.56 9.11
C THR A 146 -2.59 -21.96 9.52
N GLY A 147 -1.28 -22.23 9.54
CA GLY A 147 -0.73 -23.52 9.93
C GLY A 147 0.20 -24.15 8.89
N LEU A 148 0.72 -25.32 9.25
CA LEU A 148 1.61 -26.12 8.41
C LEU A 148 1.03 -27.49 8.07
N MET A 149 1.53 -28.08 7.00
CA MET A 149 1.31 -29.48 6.63
C MET A 149 2.66 -30.19 6.54
N CYS A 150 2.78 -31.33 7.21
CA CYS A 150 3.89 -32.28 7.04
C CYS A 150 3.53 -33.30 5.94
N PHE A 151 4.41 -33.48 4.96
CA PHE A 151 4.28 -34.46 3.89
C PHE A 151 5.24 -35.65 4.06
N GLY A 152 6.35 -35.45 4.79
CA GLY A 152 7.33 -36.46 5.13
C GLY A 152 8.23 -35.95 6.25
N GLU A 153 8.66 -36.85 7.12
CA GLU A 153 9.58 -36.61 8.23
C GLU A 153 11.04 -36.87 7.80
N THR A 154 11.99 -36.57 8.67
CA THR A 154 13.36 -37.05 8.55
C THR A 154 13.42 -38.55 8.88
N ASP A 155 13.91 -39.35 7.92
CA ASP A 155 14.30 -40.76 8.03
C ASP A 155 13.28 -41.94 7.91
N GLN A 156 13.84 -43.16 7.89
CA GLN A 156 13.38 -44.36 7.16
C GLN A 156 12.67 -45.42 8.02
N ASP A 157 12.67 -45.32 9.35
CA ASP A 157 12.23 -46.40 10.24
C ASP A 157 10.97 -46.12 11.08
N GLN A 158 10.41 -44.90 10.98
CA GLN A 158 9.16 -44.52 11.67
C GLN A 158 9.20 -44.78 13.19
N SER A 159 10.39 -44.80 13.79
CA SER A 159 10.54 -45.10 15.21
C SER A 159 11.48 -44.11 15.89
N SER A 160 10.84 -43.13 16.54
CA SER A 160 11.36 -42.14 17.50
C SER A 160 12.11 -40.94 16.90
N ASP A 161 11.65 -39.68 17.01
CA ASP A 161 10.56 -39.10 17.79
C ASP A 161 10.08 -37.82 17.06
N SER A 162 8.99 -37.95 16.28
CA SER A 162 7.95 -36.94 16.01
C SER A 162 8.43 -35.46 15.97
N ASP A 163 8.68 -34.94 14.76
CA ASP A 163 9.29 -33.62 14.52
C ASP A 163 8.62 -32.50 15.36
N GLU A 164 9.43 -31.58 15.89
CA GLU A 164 8.98 -30.39 16.64
C GLU A 164 9.09 -29.09 15.80
N PRO A 165 8.42 -28.98 14.63
CA PRO A 165 8.64 -27.84 13.76
C PRO A 165 8.04 -26.56 14.34
N TYR A 166 8.65 -25.44 13.99
CA TYR A 166 8.06 -24.12 14.13
C TYR A 166 8.44 -23.22 12.95
N VAL A 167 7.65 -22.17 12.76
CA VAL A 167 7.78 -21.27 11.62
C VAL A 167 8.11 -19.87 12.12
N VAL A 168 9.22 -19.32 11.64
CA VAL A 168 9.56 -17.89 11.76
C VAL A 168 9.09 -17.18 10.49
N LEU A 169 8.38 -16.08 10.67
CA LEU A 169 7.72 -15.32 9.61
C LEU A 169 8.20 -13.87 9.66
N GLY A 170 8.81 -13.41 8.56
CA GLY A 170 9.20 -12.02 8.37
C GLY A 170 8.38 -11.40 7.25
N VAL A 171 7.67 -10.31 7.52
CA VAL A 171 6.92 -9.57 6.51
C VAL A 171 7.54 -8.21 6.31
N THR A 172 7.81 -7.84 5.05
CA THR A 172 8.20 -6.50 4.66
C THR A 172 7.21 -5.92 3.65
N SER A 173 6.80 -4.69 3.88
CA SER A 173 6.00 -3.84 3.00
C SER A 173 6.64 -2.46 2.93
N PRO A 174 6.20 -1.55 2.03
CA PRO A 174 6.81 -0.23 1.90
C PRO A 174 6.72 0.67 3.14
N SER A 175 5.83 0.34 4.07
CA SER A 175 5.54 1.16 5.25
C SER A 175 5.73 0.41 6.56
N THR A 176 5.93 -0.90 6.52
CA THR A 176 5.90 -1.74 7.72
C THR A 176 6.71 -2.99 7.50
N THR A 177 7.52 -3.31 8.51
CA THR A 177 8.14 -4.61 8.67
C THR A 177 7.62 -5.23 9.97
N SER A 178 7.34 -6.53 9.95
CA SER A 178 6.92 -7.28 11.13
C SER A 178 7.59 -8.64 11.19
N GLU A 179 7.80 -9.12 12.40
CA GLU A 179 8.36 -10.42 12.71
C GLU A 179 7.38 -11.19 13.60
N SER A 180 7.27 -12.49 13.35
CA SER A 180 6.31 -13.36 14.02
C SER A 180 6.86 -14.78 14.05
N ARG A 181 6.36 -15.59 14.98
CA ARG A 181 6.66 -17.01 15.04
C ARG A 181 5.41 -17.76 15.47
N SER A 182 5.22 -18.94 14.90
CA SER A 182 4.23 -19.89 15.43
C SER A 182 4.61 -20.35 16.84
N LYS A 183 3.74 -21.13 17.47
CA LYS A 183 4.19 -22.03 18.54
C LYS A 183 5.09 -23.13 17.95
N ILE A 184 5.78 -23.86 18.84
CA ILE A 184 6.37 -25.16 18.49
C ILE A 184 5.22 -26.15 18.40
N TYR A 185 5.23 -26.97 17.36
CA TYR A 185 4.27 -28.04 17.19
C TYR A 185 4.93 -29.34 17.59
N GLU A 186 4.55 -29.87 18.73
CA GLU A 186 5.02 -31.17 19.19
C GLU A 186 4.43 -32.28 18.32
N ASP A 187 5.15 -33.39 18.25
CA ASP A 187 4.72 -34.67 17.70
C ASP A 187 4.15 -34.63 16.27
N VAL A 188 4.82 -33.93 15.32
CA VAL A 188 4.28 -33.76 13.97
C VAL A 188 4.65 -34.91 13.05
N ASP A 189 3.66 -35.73 12.73
CA ASP A 189 3.86 -36.86 11.81
C ASP A 189 3.50 -36.54 10.33
N ALA A 190 4.02 -37.35 9.42
CA ALA A 190 3.80 -37.28 7.99
C ALA A 190 2.32 -37.48 7.65
N GLY A 191 1.76 -36.52 6.92
CA GLY A 191 0.34 -36.50 6.58
C GLY A 191 -0.54 -35.74 7.57
N GLU A 192 0.05 -35.22 8.67
CA GLU A 192 -0.59 -34.32 9.62
C GLU A 192 -0.51 -32.86 9.19
N SER A 193 -1.48 -32.10 9.66
CA SER A 193 -1.49 -30.65 9.59
C SER A 193 -1.61 -30.09 11.00
N ARG A 194 -0.99 -28.93 11.22
CA ARG A 194 -1.09 -28.17 12.47
C ARG A 194 -1.72 -26.80 12.18
N PRO A 195 -3.06 -26.68 12.28
CA PRO A 195 -3.73 -25.39 12.14
C PRO A 195 -3.29 -24.40 13.23
N ASP A 196 -3.14 -23.15 12.83
CA ASP A 196 -2.82 -22.04 13.70
C ASP A 196 -3.48 -20.77 13.17
N PHE A 197 -3.53 -19.71 13.98
CA PHE A 197 -4.10 -18.42 13.57
C PHE A 197 -3.24 -17.29 14.12
N LEU A 198 -2.33 -16.82 13.28
CA LEU A 198 -1.43 -15.72 13.62
C LEU A 198 -1.55 -14.61 12.58
N GLU A 199 -2.01 -13.43 13.01
CA GLU A 199 -1.95 -12.22 12.19
C GLU A 199 -0.49 -11.78 12.07
N ILE A 200 0.02 -11.79 10.83
CA ILE A 200 1.42 -11.45 10.54
C ILE A 200 1.57 -10.09 9.86
N PHE A 201 0.48 -9.55 9.31
CA PHE A 201 0.48 -8.22 8.71
C PHE A 201 -0.92 -7.61 8.69
N ARG A 202 -0.97 -6.30 8.90
CA ARG A 202 -2.14 -5.45 8.67
C ARG A 202 -1.69 -4.12 8.07
N GLY A 203 -2.33 -3.71 6.97
CA GLY A 203 -2.04 -2.42 6.36
C GLY A 203 -2.54 -2.29 4.92
N LYS A 204 -2.04 -1.27 4.23
CA LYS A 204 -2.40 -1.01 2.83
C LYS A 204 -1.86 -2.09 1.89
N PRO A 205 -2.59 -2.46 0.82
CA PRO A 205 -2.16 -3.46 -0.16
C PRO A 205 -1.11 -2.89 -1.13
N SER A 206 -0.01 -2.33 -0.62
CA SER A 206 0.99 -1.59 -1.39
C SER A 206 2.15 -2.44 -1.92
N GLY A 207 2.00 -3.76 -1.81
CA GLY A 207 3.04 -4.76 -2.08
C GLY A 207 3.60 -5.35 -0.80
N LEU A 208 3.92 -6.65 -0.82
CA LEU A 208 4.37 -7.39 0.37
C LEU A 208 5.35 -8.51 -0.01
N SER A 209 6.40 -8.68 0.78
CA SER A 209 7.24 -9.88 0.78
C SER A 209 7.13 -10.59 2.13
N LEU A 210 6.91 -11.90 2.09
CA LEU A 210 6.83 -12.79 3.23
C LEU A 210 8.00 -13.78 3.16
N ALA A 211 8.96 -13.69 4.07
CA ALA A 211 9.85 -14.80 4.34
C ALA A 211 9.21 -15.79 5.31
N VAL A 212 9.45 -17.04 5.00
CA VAL A 212 9.08 -18.20 5.79
C VAL A 212 10.36 -18.97 6.04
N VAL A 213 10.67 -19.22 7.31
CA VAL A 213 11.75 -20.11 7.73
C VAL A 213 11.14 -21.17 8.63
N LEU A 214 11.23 -22.41 8.19
CA LEU A 214 10.85 -23.58 8.95
C LEU A 214 12.08 -24.11 9.67
N MET A 215 11.90 -24.37 10.96
CA MET A 215 12.93 -24.81 11.88
C MET A 215 12.41 -26.03 12.63
N GLU A 216 13.31 -26.91 13.01
CA GLU A 216 13.09 -27.99 13.96
C GLU A 216 13.61 -27.54 15.32
N HIS A 217 12.81 -27.74 16.36
CA HIS A 217 13.22 -27.38 17.72
C HIS A 217 14.03 -28.49 18.38
N ASP A 218 15.09 -28.13 19.10
CA ASP A 218 15.83 -29.05 19.97
C ASP A 218 16.14 -28.47 21.38
N LEU A 219 17.15 -27.61 21.49
CA LEU A 219 17.72 -26.99 22.67
C LEU A 219 17.92 -25.48 22.44
N GLY A 220 17.68 -24.98 21.22
CA GLY A 220 17.85 -23.58 20.85
C GLY A 220 16.76 -22.64 21.36
N ASP A 221 17.03 -21.33 21.33
CA ASP A 221 15.99 -20.33 21.54
C ASP A 221 15.23 -20.07 20.22
N PRO A 222 13.96 -20.46 20.11
CA PRO A 222 13.21 -20.35 18.85
C PRO A 222 12.96 -18.89 18.43
N ASP A 223 13.16 -17.92 19.33
CA ASP A 223 13.01 -16.50 19.02
C ASP A 223 14.31 -15.84 18.51
N ALA A 224 15.46 -16.53 18.61
CA ALA A 224 16.77 -15.97 18.23
C ALA A 224 16.86 -15.54 16.75
N TYR A 225 16.06 -16.15 15.86
CA TYR A 225 16.13 -15.94 14.41
C TYR A 225 15.20 -14.86 13.87
N LYS A 226 14.22 -14.39 14.65
CA LYS A 226 13.16 -13.46 14.19
C LYS A 226 13.74 -12.20 13.53
N ALA A 227 14.73 -11.59 14.19
CA ALA A 227 15.37 -10.38 13.71
C ALA A 227 16.19 -10.62 12.42
N GLU A 228 16.78 -11.81 12.28
CA GLU A 228 17.63 -12.13 11.13
C GLU A 228 16.81 -12.46 9.88
N VAL A 229 15.73 -13.24 10.05
CA VAL A 229 14.74 -13.50 8.97
C VAL A 229 14.20 -12.19 8.42
N THR A 230 13.88 -11.26 9.31
CA THR A 230 13.34 -9.95 8.96
C THR A 230 14.36 -9.10 8.21
N LYS A 231 15.60 -9.02 8.71
CA LYS A 231 16.69 -8.29 8.05
C LYS A 231 16.94 -8.79 6.63
N PHE A 232 16.89 -10.10 6.42
CA PHE A 232 17.07 -10.71 5.12
C PHE A 232 16.03 -10.24 4.08
N VAL A 233 14.75 -10.16 4.48
CA VAL A 233 13.69 -9.67 3.59
C VAL A 233 13.79 -8.18 3.40
N ASP A 234 14.07 -7.41 4.45
CA ASP A 234 14.19 -5.96 4.38
C ASP A 234 15.28 -5.52 3.40
N GLU A 235 16.47 -6.13 3.43
CA GLU A 235 17.56 -5.83 2.49
C GLU A 235 17.18 -6.17 1.04
N SER A 236 16.46 -7.27 0.86
CA SER A 236 15.97 -7.73 -0.43
C SER A 236 14.85 -6.81 -0.97
N PHE A 237 13.98 -6.33 -0.10
CA PHE A 237 12.87 -5.45 -0.43
C PHE A 237 13.34 -4.03 -0.75
N ASN A 238 14.26 -3.48 0.05
CA ASN A 238 14.80 -2.13 -0.15
C ASN A 238 15.59 -1.98 -1.47
N ALA A 239 16.21 -3.05 -1.96
CA ALA A 239 16.85 -3.05 -3.28
C ALA A 239 15.84 -2.87 -4.44
N ALA A 240 14.58 -3.29 -4.26
CA ALA A 240 13.50 -3.12 -5.25
C ALA A 240 12.72 -1.81 -5.07
N ALA A 241 12.74 -1.19 -3.88
CA ALA A 241 11.87 -0.07 -3.51
C ALA A 241 12.24 1.30 -4.12
N ALA A 242 13.34 1.42 -4.86
CA ALA A 242 13.85 2.71 -5.36
C ALA A 242 12.92 3.45 -6.35
N ALA A 243 11.82 2.84 -6.80
CA ALA A 243 10.88 3.40 -7.78
C ALA A 243 9.42 3.48 -7.27
N ALA A 244 9.18 3.48 -5.95
CA ALA A 244 7.84 3.48 -5.39
C ALA A 244 7.02 4.75 -5.76
N THR A 245 5.78 4.56 -6.23
CA THR A 245 4.84 5.66 -6.46
C THR A 245 4.26 6.12 -5.12
N GLN A 246 4.29 7.42 -4.82
CA GLN A 246 3.69 7.97 -3.61
C GLN A 246 2.24 8.35 -3.86
N VAL A 247 1.32 7.66 -3.19
CA VAL A 247 -0.10 8.00 -3.22
C VAL A 247 -0.46 8.57 -1.84
N PRO A 248 -0.98 9.81 -1.72
CA PRO A 248 -1.43 10.34 -0.46
C PRO A 248 -2.40 9.38 0.24
N TYR A 249 -2.25 9.21 1.56
CA TYR A 249 -3.03 8.31 2.42
C TYR A 249 -2.86 6.80 2.19
N VAL A 250 -2.54 6.35 0.97
CA VAL A 250 -2.22 4.94 0.67
C VAL A 250 -0.74 4.65 0.89
N GLY A 251 0.13 5.65 0.78
CA GLY A 251 1.57 5.56 1.00
C GLY A 251 2.38 5.16 -0.25
N PRO A 252 3.63 4.72 -0.06
CA PRO A 252 4.46 4.20 -1.13
C PRO A 252 3.86 2.91 -1.69
N VAL A 253 3.73 2.84 -3.01
CA VAL A 253 3.24 1.68 -3.75
C VAL A 253 4.36 1.16 -4.64
N LEU A 254 4.67 -0.12 -4.52
CA LEU A 254 5.69 -0.72 -5.37
C LEU A 254 5.17 -0.98 -6.78
N ALA A 255 5.93 -0.47 -7.75
CA ALA A 255 5.77 -0.73 -9.17
C ALA A 255 5.88 -2.24 -9.43
N ALA A 256 7.06 -2.81 -9.20
CA ALA A 256 7.31 -4.25 -9.27
C ALA A 256 7.93 -4.72 -7.96
N ILE A 257 7.55 -5.92 -7.50
CA ILE A 257 8.35 -6.62 -6.51
C ILE A 257 9.07 -7.75 -7.23
N VAL A 258 10.39 -7.62 -7.37
CA VAL A 258 11.22 -8.69 -7.89
C VAL A 258 11.45 -9.67 -6.75
N PRO A 259 11.16 -10.98 -6.91
CA PRO A 259 11.57 -11.97 -5.93
C PRO A 259 13.09 -12.03 -5.97
N ILE A 260 13.74 -11.29 -5.07
CA ILE A 260 15.17 -11.46 -4.85
C ILE A 260 15.29 -12.76 -4.04
N LEU A 261 15.41 -13.87 -4.76
CA LEU A 261 15.80 -15.17 -4.22
C LEU A 261 17.29 -15.10 -3.86
N LYS A 262 17.62 -14.35 -2.81
CA LYS A 262 18.86 -14.63 -2.10
C LYS A 262 18.58 -15.89 -1.28
N LYS A 263 19.48 -16.88 -1.32
CA LYS A 263 19.45 -17.89 -0.26
C LYS A 263 19.76 -17.16 1.05
N PRO A 264 19.22 -17.61 2.20
CA PRO A 264 19.71 -17.13 3.48
C PRO A 264 21.24 -17.14 3.47
N THR A 265 21.88 -16.07 3.93
CA THR A 265 23.33 -15.94 3.87
C THR A 265 23.98 -17.07 4.68
N ALA A 266 25.24 -17.40 4.37
CA ALA A 266 25.98 -18.38 5.16
C ALA A 266 26.03 -18.00 6.64
N ASP A 267 25.96 -16.71 6.98
CA ASP A 267 25.89 -16.21 8.35
C ASP A 267 24.57 -16.58 9.05
N PHE A 268 23.43 -16.51 8.35
CA PHE A 268 22.12 -16.98 8.84
C PHE A 268 22.12 -18.48 9.10
N LEU A 269 22.62 -19.25 8.13
CA LEU A 269 22.76 -20.70 8.27
C LEU A 269 23.75 -21.09 9.38
N ASN A 270 24.85 -20.34 9.55
CA ASN A 270 25.83 -20.58 10.60
C ASN A 270 25.32 -20.18 12.00
N ALA A 271 24.47 -19.15 12.10
CA ALA A 271 23.80 -18.79 13.35
C ALA A 271 22.80 -19.89 13.76
N THR A 272 22.08 -20.46 12.79
CA THR A 272 21.20 -21.64 12.98
C THR A 272 21.97 -22.90 13.39
N LEU A 273 23.13 -23.18 12.78
CA LEU A 273 23.95 -24.33 13.17
C LEU A 273 24.63 -24.17 14.55
N GLY A 274 24.59 -22.99 15.17
CA GLY A 274 25.25 -22.67 16.43
C GLY A 274 24.36 -22.76 17.67
N THR A 275 23.07 -23.01 17.49
CA THR A 275 22.01 -22.85 18.51
C THR A 275 21.38 -24.14 18.97
N GLY A 276 21.61 -25.25 18.27
CA GLY A 276 20.86 -26.48 18.42
C GLY A 276 19.87 -26.65 17.27
N ASP A 277 18.93 -25.70 17.12
CA ASP A 277 17.76 -25.90 16.25
C ASP A 277 18.15 -26.09 14.77
N ASP A 278 17.52 -27.04 14.08
CA ASP A 278 17.85 -27.39 12.70
C ASP A 278 17.00 -26.65 11.66
N HIS A 279 17.64 -26.27 10.54
CA HIS A 279 16.94 -25.61 9.44
C HIS A 279 16.26 -26.62 8.51
N LEU A 280 14.93 -26.66 8.52
CA LEU A 280 14.15 -27.55 7.65
C LEU A 280 13.85 -26.96 6.27
N GLY A 281 13.83 -25.63 6.13
CA GLY A 281 13.70 -25.00 4.81
C GLY A 281 13.18 -23.56 4.85
N SER A 282 13.31 -22.86 3.73
CA SER A 282 12.88 -21.47 3.63
C SER A 282 12.26 -21.14 2.29
N ALA A 283 11.36 -20.17 2.29
CA ALA A 283 10.78 -19.59 1.09
C ALA A 283 10.53 -18.10 1.26
N VAL A 284 10.55 -17.39 0.14
CA VAL A 284 10.08 -16.00 0.05
C VAL A 284 8.90 -15.98 -0.90
N ILE A 285 7.76 -15.51 -0.42
CA ILE A 285 6.58 -15.23 -1.23
C ILE A 285 6.46 -13.73 -1.39
N THR A 286 6.32 -13.30 -2.64
CA THR A 286 6.19 -11.89 -3.00
C THR A 286 4.82 -11.67 -3.63
N LEU A 287 4.07 -10.69 -3.13
CA LEU A 287 2.73 -10.35 -3.59
C LEU A 287 2.66 -8.90 -4.05
N THR A 288 2.32 -8.69 -5.31
CA THR A 288 2.12 -7.35 -5.88
C THR A 288 0.90 -6.65 -5.28
N PRO A 289 0.77 -5.32 -5.40
CA PRO A 289 -0.43 -4.61 -4.97
C PRO A 289 -1.73 -5.20 -5.52
N LYS A 290 -1.75 -5.54 -6.82
CA LYS A 290 -2.89 -6.19 -7.48
C LYS A 290 -3.22 -7.54 -6.86
N GLN A 291 -2.21 -8.38 -6.64
CA GLN A 291 -2.42 -9.70 -6.02
C GLN A 291 -3.00 -9.55 -4.61
N LEU A 292 -2.49 -8.63 -3.80
CA LEU A 292 -2.99 -8.38 -2.46
C LEU A 292 -4.47 -7.98 -2.46
N VAL A 293 -4.86 -7.03 -3.33
CA VAL A 293 -6.26 -6.60 -3.45
C VAL A 293 -7.17 -7.76 -3.90
N VAL A 294 -6.77 -8.50 -4.94
CA VAL A 294 -7.58 -9.61 -5.48
C VAL A 294 -7.68 -10.77 -4.48
N LEU A 295 -6.56 -11.16 -3.86
CA LEU A 295 -6.53 -12.22 -2.85
C LEU A 295 -7.42 -11.87 -1.66
N ALA A 296 -7.33 -10.64 -1.14
CA ALA A 296 -8.13 -10.22 0.00
C ALA A 296 -9.62 -10.18 -0.31
N ALA A 297 -10.01 -9.57 -1.44
CA ALA A 297 -11.41 -9.20 -1.70
C ALA A 297 -12.19 -10.18 -2.59
N ARG A 298 -11.53 -10.95 -3.46
CA ARG A 298 -12.24 -11.73 -4.51
C ARG A 298 -11.84 -13.19 -4.61
N THR A 299 -10.65 -13.56 -4.16
CA THR A 299 -10.23 -14.96 -4.21
C THR A 299 -10.95 -15.75 -3.11
N PRO A 300 -11.69 -16.83 -3.45
CA PRO A 300 -12.27 -17.73 -2.45
C PRO A 300 -11.17 -18.41 -1.64
N THR A 301 -11.44 -18.64 -0.36
CA THR A 301 -10.52 -19.39 0.51
C THR A 301 -10.57 -20.88 0.19
N SER A 302 -9.41 -21.48 -0.05
CA SER A 302 -9.23 -22.93 -0.21
C SER A 302 -9.11 -23.61 1.15
N SER A 303 -9.40 -24.91 1.21
CA SER A 303 -9.17 -25.71 2.41
C SER A 303 -8.41 -26.99 2.10
N PHE A 304 -7.42 -27.33 2.92
CA PHE A 304 -6.69 -28.59 2.83
C PHE A 304 -6.37 -29.09 4.24
N LYS A 305 -6.82 -30.32 4.56
CA LYS A 305 -6.55 -30.97 5.86
C LYS A 305 -6.93 -30.15 7.11
N GLY A 306 -7.87 -29.20 7.00
CA GLY A 306 -8.27 -28.31 8.11
C GLY A 306 -7.56 -26.95 8.12
N LEU A 307 -6.58 -26.75 7.24
CA LEU A 307 -5.95 -25.45 6.96
C LEU A 307 -6.77 -24.69 5.93
N THR A 308 -6.94 -23.38 6.13
CA THR A 308 -7.63 -22.49 5.19
C THR A 308 -6.66 -21.50 4.58
N TYR A 309 -6.61 -21.38 3.26
CA TYR A 309 -5.54 -20.61 2.63
C TYR A 309 -5.94 -19.98 1.30
N LYS A 310 -5.16 -18.97 0.91
CA LYS A 310 -5.18 -18.37 -0.43
C LYS A 310 -3.79 -18.38 -1.07
N VAL A 311 -2.76 -18.56 -0.25
CA VAL A 311 -1.36 -18.62 -0.64
C VAL A 311 -0.70 -19.76 0.14
N GLU A 312 0.16 -20.53 -0.51
CA GLU A 312 0.97 -21.58 0.11
C GLU A 312 2.42 -21.45 -0.38
N THR A 313 3.37 -21.91 0.43
CA THR A 313 4.77 -22.01 -0.01
C THR A 313 4.93 -23.14 -1.04
N PRO A 314 6.01 -23.12 -1.84
CA PRO A 314 6.58 -24.36 -2.36
C PRO A 314 6.84 -25.37 -1.23
N VAL A 315 7.08 -26.63 -1.60
CA VAL A 315 7.54 -27.62 -0.60
C VAL A 315 8.87 -27.14 -0.03
N LEU A 316 8.89 -26.97 1.29
CA LEU A 316 10.09 -26.74 2.08
C LEU A 316 10.61 -28.11 2.49
N GLY A 317 11.90 -28.38 2.39
CA GLY A 317 12.42 -29.64 2.87
C GLY A 317 13.89 -29.63 3.19
N SER A 318 14.27 -30.51 4.10
CA SER A 318 15.63 -30.68 4.58
C SER A 318 16.42 -31.62 3.68
N SER A 319 17.74 -31.68 3.86
CA SER A 319 18.58 -32.71 3.22
C SER A 319 18.24 -34.14 3.67
N GLU A 320 17.45 -34.29 4.74
CA GLU A 320 17.21 -35.55 5.44
C GLU A 320 15.82 -36.14 5.19
N GLY A 321 14.99 -35.48 4.37
CA GLY A 321 13.73 -36.02 3.87
C GLY A 321 12.47 -35.35 4.41
N ALA A 322 12.60 -34.53 5.47
CA ALA A 322 11.50 -33.72 5.98
C ALA A 322 10.94 -32.82 4.88
N THR A 323 9.62 -32.80 4.70
CA THR A 323 8.94 -32.00 3.68
C THR A 323 7.65 -31.38 4.20
N TYR A 324 7.53 -30.07 4.01
CA TYR A 324 6.49 -29.25 4.62
C TYR A 324 5.93 -28.22 3.66
N LYS A 325 4.71 -27.74 3.92
CA LYS A 325 4.19 -26.48 3.35
C LYS A 325 3.58 -25.60 4.42
N ILE A 326 3.75 -24.31 4.24
CA ILE A 326 3.18 -23.26 5.09
C ILE A 326 2.01 -22.60 4.35
N TYR A 327 0.91 -22.39 5.04
CA TYR A 327 -0.34 -21.91 4.48
C TYR A 327 -0.75 -20.56 5.08
N VAL A 328 -1.15 -19.64 4.21
CA VAL A 328 -1.47 -18.26 4.55
C VAL A 328 -2.79 -17.86 3.90
N THR A 329 -3.61 -17.12 4.64
CA THR A 329 -4.83 -16.51 4.13
C THR A 329 -4.75 -14.99 4.15
N LEU A 330 -5.60 -14.37 3.34
CA LEU A 330 -5.72 -12.91 3.21
C LEU A 330 -7.18 -12.49 3.28
N GLY A 331 -7.47 -11.41 3.97
CA GLY A 331 -8.81 -10.83 4.08
C GLY A 331 -8.79 -9.31 4.13
N THR A 332 -9.97 -8.70 4.08
CA THR A 332 -10.16 -7.27 4.28
C THR A 332 -10.32 -6.95 5.78
N ALA A 333 -9.78 -5.82 6.22
CA ALA A 333 -9.91 -5.28 7.57
C ALA A 333 -10.80 -4.04 7.62
#